data_AF-L8WBS6-F1
#
_entry.id   AF-L8WBS6-F1
#
_cell.length_a   1.000
_cell.length_b   1.000
_cell.length_c   1.000
_cell.angle_alpha   90.00
_cell.angle_beta   90.00
_cell.angle_gamma   90.00
#
_symmetry.space_group_name_H-M   'P 1'
#
loop_
_entity.id
_entity.type
_entity.pdbx_description
1 polymer ?
#
loop_
_entity_poly.entity_id
_entity_poly.type
_entity_poly.pdbx_seq_one_letter_code
_entity_poly.pdbx_strand_id
1 'polypeptide(L)'
;MLSPERSKEFHCERTKQSMHMATECFRIMKKSLRFNICNLETASRFDRDVPDLEARSKECISSGLFYACRYWGSHLYDSKLADELVEMVDEFLQHRLLFWMEVLNLKNCIGHCSDILLKAFKYIPICLDTHYILRHA
;
A
#
# COMPACT_ATOMS: atom_id res chain seq x y z
N MET A 1 12.57 -24.36 -1.32
CA MET A 1 13.95 -23.97 -0.93
C MET A 1 14.07 -23.53 0.53
N LEU A 2 13.02 -23.04 1.19
CA LEU A 2 13.07 -22.57 2.58
C LEU A 2 12.03 -23.27 3.49
N SER A 3 11.73 -24.55 3.24
CA SER A 3 10.70 -25.25 4.01
C SER A 3 11.26 -25.72 5.36
N PRO A 4 10.43 -25.78 6.42
CA PRO A 4 10.87 -26.19 7.76
C PRO A 4 11.57 -27.55 7.77
N GLU A 5 11.07 -28.48 6.95
CA GLU A 5 11.54 -29.87 6.87
C GLU A 5 12.97 -29.97 6.34
N ARG A 6 13.37 -29.03 5.50
CA ARG A 6 14.69 -29.03 4.86
C ARG A 6 15.69 -28.09 5.52
N SER A 7 15.22 -26.90 5.89
CA SER A 7 16.09 -25.79 6.30
C SER A 7 16.15 -25.62 7.81
N LYS A 8 15.30 -26.31 8.58
CA LYS A 8 15.22 -26.24 10.05
C LYS A 8 15.28 -24.80 10.54
N GLU A 9 16.35 -24.40 11.20
CA GLU A 9 16.55 -23.05 11.76
C GLU A 9 16.62 -21.94 10.69
N PHE A 10 16.93 -22.27 9.44
CA PHE A 10 17.01 -21.33 8.32
C PHE A 10 15.73 -21.28 7.46
N HIS A 11 14.61 -21.83 7.93
CA HIS A 11 13.34 -21.74 7.22
C HIS A 11 12.77 -20.32 7.33
N CYS A 12 12.05 -19.90 6.29
CA CYS A 12 11.35 -18.61 6.29
C CYS A 12 9.86 -18.86 6.42
N GLU A 13 9.28 -18.42 7.53
CA GLU A 13 7.84 -18.46 7.72
C GLU A 13 7.19 -17.39 6.85
N ARG A 14 6.71 -17.81 5.68
CA ARG A 14 6.14 -16.93 4.64
C ARG A 14 5.14 -15.92 5.22
N THR A 15 4.22 -16.37 6.07
CA THR A 15 3.19 -15.51 6.65
C THR A 15 3.75 -14.41 7.55
N LYS A 16 4.76 -14.71 8.38
CA LYS A 16 5.46 -13.70 9.19
C LYS A 16 6.23 -12.72 8.32
N GLN A 17 6.90 -13.21 7.29
CA GLN A 17 7.62 -12.35 6.36
C GLN A 17 6.67 -11.43 5.59
N SER A 18 5.56 -11.96 5.07
CA SER A 18 4.53 -11.17 4.39
C SER A 18 3.91 -10.11 5.31
N MET A 19 3.67 -10.45 6.59
CA MET A 19 3.25 -9.48 7.61
C MET A 19 4.26 -8.34 7.75
N HIS A 20 5.54 -8.67 7.96
CA HIS A 20 6.60 -7.69 8.08
C HIS A 20 6.73 -6.80 6.84
N MET A 21 6.65 -7.39 5.64
CA MET A 21 6.70 -6.65 4.38
C MET A 21 5.49 -5.73 4.21
N ALA A 22 4.28 -6.17 4.58
CA ALA A 22 3.08 -5.33 4.55
C ALA A 22 3.23 -4.12 5.49
N THR A 23 3.65 -4.37 6.74
CA THR A 23 3.92 -3.33 7.74
C THR A 23 4.92 -2.30 7.21
N GLU A 24 6.02 -2.75 6.61
CA GLU A 24 7.04 -1.83 6.09
C GLU A 24 6.53 -1.04 4.88
N CYS A 25 5.72 -1.65 4.01
CA CYS A 25 5.07 -0.92 2.92
C CYS A 25 4.18 0.21 3.47
N PHE A 26 3.36 -0.06 4.49
CA PHE A 26 2.52 0.98 5.11
C PHE A 26 3.35 2.08 5.77
N ARG A 27 4.46 1.74 6.44
CA ARG A 27 5.37 2.74 7.04
C ARG A 27 6.01 3.65 5.98
N ILE A 28 6.50 3.07 4.89
CA ILE A 28 7.06 3.84 3.76
C ILE A 28 5.99 4.74 3.16
N MET A 29 4.80 4.20 2.87
CA MET A 29 3.70 4.98 2.30
C MET A 29 3.26 6.10 3.24
N LYS A 30 3.14 5.85 4.54
CA LYS A 30 2.77 6.85 5.55
C LYS A 30 3.76 8.01 5.61
N LYS A 31 5.07 7.71 5.49
CA LYS A 31 6.16 8.69 5.53
C LYS A 31 6.30 9.49 4.23
N SER A 32 6.09 8.84 3.08
CA SER A 32 6.54 9.38 1.79
C SER A 32 5.41 9.81 0.86
N LEU A 33 4.19 9.28 1.02
CA LEU A 33 3.04 9.77 0.27
C LEU A 33 2.66 11.16 0.76
N ARG A 34 2.42 12.04 -0.20
CA ARG A 34 1.92 13.40 0.03
C ARG A 34 1.08 13.79 -1.18
N PHE A 35 0.13 14.70 -0.96
CA PHE A 35 -0.63 15.32 -2.04
C PHE A 35 0.32 16.00 -3.03
N ASN A 36 0.04 15.83 -4.31
CA ASN A 36 0.77 16.50 -5.38
C ASN A 36 2.27 16.20 -5.30
N ILE A 37 2.63 14.91 -5.25
CA ILE A 37 4.01 14.45 -4.95
C ILE A 37 5.03 14.98 -5.95
N CYS A 38 4.60 15.23 -7.19
CA CYS A 38 5.42 15.83 -8.24
C CYS A 38 5.36 17.36 -8.29
N ASN A 39 4.61 18.04 -7.42
CA ASN A 39 4.41 19.50 -7.39
C ASN A 39 3.85 20.08 -8.68
N LEU A 40 2.89 19.41 -9.30
CA LEU A 40 2.21 19.86 -10.51
C LEU A 40 1.54 21.21 -10.26
N GLU A 41 1.71 22.13 -11.20
CA GLU A 41 0.94 23.36 -11.24
C GLU A 41 -0.53 23.04 -11.50
N THR A 42 -1.42 23.88 -10.99
CA THR A 42 -2.87 23.67 -10.85
C THR A 42 -3.56 22.97 -12.03
N ALA A 43 -4.62 22.21 -11.68
CA ALA A 43 -5.38 21.19 -12.42
C ALA A 43 -5.98 21.53 -13.81
N SER A 44 -5.43 22.48 -14.56
CA SER A 44 -5.94 22.89 -15.88
C SER A 44 -5.25 22.21 -17.07
N ARG A 45 -4.29 21.31 -16.83
CA ARG A 45 -3.57 20.57 -17.89
C ARG A 45 -3.67 19.07 -17.65
N PHE A 46 -3.76 18.29 -18.71
CA PHE A 46 -3.62 16.85 -18.59
C PHE A 46 -2.17 16.50 -18.26
N ASP A 47 -1.96 15.41 -17.53
CA ASP A 47 -0.62 14.91 -17.18
C ASP A 47 0.30 14.76 -18.41
N ARG A 48 -0.25 14.27 -19.53
CA ARG A 48 0.47 14.15 -20.81
C ARG A 48 0.98 15.48 -21.38
N ASP A 49 0.37 16.58 -20.96
CA ASP A 49 0.69 17.93 -21.42
C ASP A 49 1.68 18.61 -20.46
N VAL A 50 2.04 18.01 -19.32
CA VAL A 50 3.02 18.56 -18.37
C VAL A 50 4.43 18.21 -18.84
N PRO A 51 5.27 19.18 -19.22
CA PRO A 51 6.52 18.91 -19.93
C PRO A 51 7.47 17.91 -19.27
N ASP A 52 7.90 18.06 -18.05
CA ASP A 52 8.97 17.27 -17.43
C ASP A 52 8.45 16.16 -16.51
N LEU A 53 7.19 15.77 -16.67
CA LEU A 53 6.47 14.95 -15.69
C LEU A 53 7.13 13.60 -15.44
N GLU A 54 7.63 12.95 -16.50
CA GLU A 54 8.30 11.66 -16.37
C GLU A 54 9.58 11.76 -15.52
N ALA A 55 10.38 12.82 -15.73
CA ALA A 55 11.60 13.06 -14.97
C ALA A 55 11.29 13.37 -13.50
N ARG A 56 10.34 14.27 -13.24
CA ARG A 56 9.87 14.61 -11.88
C ARG A 56 9.31 13.41 -11.14
N SER A 57 8.54 12.56 -11.83
CA SER A 57 8.04 11.29 -11.29
C SER A 57 9.17 10.36 -10.88
N LYS A 58 10.27 10.29 -11.63
CA LYS A 58 11.45 9.49 -11.26
C LYS A 58 12.19 10.06 -10.04
N GLU A 59 12.26 11.37 -9.91
CA GLU A 59 12.91 12.05 -8.78
C GLU A 59 12.08 11.99 -7.49
N CYS A 60 10.77 12.23 -7.60
CA CYS A 60 9.89 12.36 -6.44
C CYS A 60 9.41 11.01 -5.88
N ILE A 61 9.39 9.96 -6.70
CA ILE A 61 8.91 8.63 -6.32
C ILE A 61 10.09 7.67 -6.31
N SER A 62 10.64 7.44 -5.11
CA SER A 62 11.72 6.47 -4.92
C SER A 62 11.30 5.05 -5.30
N SER A 63 12.28 4.21 -5.62
CA SER A 63 12.03 2.78 -5.90
C SER A 63 11.37 2.06 -4.73
N GLY A 64 11.75 2.40 -3.49
CA GLY A 64 11.14 1.85 -2.27
C GLY A 64 9.67 2.26 -2.11
N LEU A 65 9.34 3.53 -2.36
CA LEU A 65 7.94 4.00 -2.34
C LEU A 65 7.12 3.30 -3.43
N PHE A 66 7.65 3.24 -4.65
CA PHE A 66 6.92 2.59 -5.75
C PHE A 66 6.71 1.09 -5.49
N TYR A 67 7.71 0.41 -4.92
CA TYR A 67 7.57 -0.97 -4.47
C TYR A 67 6.45 -1.11 -3.44
N ALA A 68 6.45 -0.26 -2.41
CA ALA A 68 5.41 -0.27 -1.38
C ALA A 68 4.02 -0.09 -2.00
N CYS A 69 3.85 0.91 -2.87
CA CYS A 69 2.59 1.18 -3.58
C CYS A 69 2.10 -0.01 -4.42
N ARG A 70 3.00 -0.83 -4.99
CA ARG A 70 2.65 -1.96 -5.83
C ARG A 70 2.34 -3.25 -5.08
N TYR A 71 3.03 -3.50 -3.97
CA TYR A 71 3.08 -4.84 -3.37
C TYR A 71 2.44 -4.95 -2.00
N TRP A 72 2.06 -3.83 -1.35
CA TRP A 72 1.43 -3.87 -0.03
C TRP A 72 0.21 -4.81 0.02
N GLY A 73 -0.65 -4.79 -0.99
CA GLY A 73 -1.85 -5.65 -1.03
C GLY A 73 -1.53 -7.14 -1.15
N SER A 74 -0.48 -7.50 -1.90
CA SER A 74 -0.05 -8.91 -1.99
C SER A 74 0.56 -9.40 -0.67
N HIS A 75 1.41 -8.58 -0.05
CA HIS A 75 1.99 -8.90 1.26
C HIS A 75 0.91 -9.01 2.34
N LEU A 76 -0.07 -8.11 2.31
CA LEU A 76 -1.23 -8.16 3.19
C LEU A 76 -2.01 -9.47 2.94
N TYR A 77 -2.35 -9.80 1.69
CA TYR A 77 -3.10 -11.03 1.37
C TYR A 77 -2.46 -12.32 1.94
N ASP A 78 -1.14 -12.41 1.90
CA ASP A 78 -0.33 -13.55 2.35
C ASP A 78 0.02 -13.52 3.86
N SER A 79 -0.23 -12.40 4.55
CA SER A 79 0.03 -12.27 5.98
C SER A 79 -1.04 -12.95 6.83
N LYS A 80 -0.85 -12.97 8.16
CA LYS A 80 -1.92 -13.32 9.10
C LYS A 80 -2.69 -12.06 9.48
N LEU A 81 -3.95 -12.23 9.89
CA LEU A 81 -4.72 -11.17 10.52
C LEU A 81 -4.03 -10.73 11.83
N ALA A 82 -3.87 -9.42 12.01
CA ALA A 82 -3.31 -8.80 13.20
C ALA A 82 -3.87 -7.38 13.34
N ASP A 83 -4.22 -6.98 14.57
CA ASP A 83 -4.88 -5.69 14.83
C ASP A 83 -4.04 -4.49 14.35
N GLU A 84 -2.72 -4.54 14.56
CA GLU A 84 -1.80 -3.50 14.06
C GLU A 84 -1.91 -3.31 12.54
N LEU A 85 -2.02 -4.41 11.77
CA LEU A 85 -2.19 -4.31 10.32
C LEU A 85 -3.58 -3.77 9.93
N VAL A 86 -4.62 -4.10 10.69
CA VAL A 86 -5.96 -3.57 10.47
C VAL A 86 -5.97 -2.05 10.67
N GLU A 87 -5.35 -1.56 11.74
CA GLU A 87 -5.20 -0.12 12.01
C GLU A 87 -4.39 0.59 10.91
N MET A 88 -3.32 -0.03 10.41
CA MET A 88 -2.53 0.51 9.31
C MET A 88 -3.33 0.59 8.00
N VAL A 89 -4.15 -0.42 7.70
CA VAL A 89 -5.04 -0.42 6.53
C VAL A 89 -6.08 0.68 6.66
N ASP A 90 -6.71 0.84 7.83
CA ASP A 90 -7.72 1.88 8.07
C ASP A 90 -7.12 3.29 7.90
N GLU A 91 -5.98 3.57 8.53
CA GLU A 91 -5.28 4.85 8.39
C GLU A 91 -4.91 5.14 6.94
N PHE A 92 -4.39 4.14 6.22
CA PHE A 92 -4.05 4.25 4.81
C PHE A 92 -5.29 4.60 3.97
N LEU A 93 -6.40 3.87 4.15
CA LEU A 93 -7.63 4.08 3.38
C LEU A 93 -8.23 5.47 3.65
N GLN A 94 -8.17 5.94 4.89
CA GLN A 94 -8.74 7.24 5.27
C GLN A 94 -7.88 8.44 4.84
N HIS A 95 -6.55 8.32 4.90
CA HIS A 95 -5.67 9.50 4.78
C HIS A 95 -4.69 9.47 3.61
N ARG A 96 -4.48 8.30 2.98
CA ARG A 96 -3.41 8.09 1.99
C ARG A 96 -3.88 7.49 0.68
N LEU A 97 -5.13 7.01 0.62
CA LEU A 97 -5.70 6.33 -0.56
C LEU A 97 -5.55 7.15 -1.85
N LEU A 98 -5.90 8.44 -1.82
CA LEU A 98 -5.80 9.31 -3.00
C LEU A 98 -4.34 9.57 -3.41
N PHE A 99 -3.43 9.74 -2.44
CA PHE A 99 -2.01 9.96 -2.72
C PHE A 99 -1.34 8.71 -3.29
N TRP A 100 -1.77 7.53 -2.84
CA TRP A 100 -1.35 6.26 -3.42
C TRP A 100 -1.84 6.12 -4.87
N MET A 101 -3.10 6.45 -5.14
CA MET A 101 -3.63 6.45 -6.51
C MET A 101 -2.90 7.45 -7.41
N GLU A 102 -2.52 8.62 -6.90
CA GLU A 102 -1.69 9.59 -7.61
C GLU A 102 -0.36 8.97 -8.05
N VAL A 103 0.34 8.27 -7.14
CA VAL A 103 1.58 7.55 -7.47
C VAL A 103 1.36 6.46 -8.52
N LEU A 104 0.27 5.70 -8.43
CA LEU A 104 -0.04 4.68 -9.44
C LEU A 104 -0.33 5.30 -10.81
N ASN A 105 -1.06 6.42 -10.85
CA ASN A 105 -1.34 7.16 -12.08
C ASN A 105 -0.05 7.69 -12.72
N LEU A 106 0.81 8.36 -11.93
CA LEU A 106 2.11 8.88 -12.37
C LEU A 106 3.11 7.81 -12.83
N LYS A 107 2.86 6.54 -12.50
CA LYS A 107 3.64 5.37 -12.92
C LYS A 107 2.89 4.49 -13.93
N ASN A 108 1.78 4.96 -14.51
CA ASN A 108 0.95 4.24 -15.47
C ASN A 108 0.51 2.85 -14.98
N CYS A 109 0.31 2.71 -13.67
CA CYS A 109 -0.07 1.47 -12.98
C CYS A 109 -1.48 1.54 -12.36
N ILE A 110 -2.26 2.58 -12.66
CA ILE A 110 -3.60 2.79 -12.07
C ILE A 110 -4.57 1.64 -12.36
N GLY A 111 -4.41 0.93 -13.48
CA GLY A 111 -5.20 -0.26 -13.81
C GLY A 111 -5.07 -1.41 -12.79
N HIS A 112 -4.03 -1.41 -11.95
CA HIS A 112 -3.86 -2.40 -10.88
C HIS A 112 -4.49 -1.98 -9.54
N CYS A 113 -5.03 -0.75 -9.46
CA CYS A 113 -5.59 -0.20 -8.22
C CYS A 113 -6.67 -1.10 -7.64
N SER A 114 -7.64 -1.52 -8.46
CA SER A 114 -8.73 -2.41 -8.04
C SER A 114 -8.20 -3.73 -7.48
N ASP A 115 -7.27 -4.37 -8.17
CA ASP A 115 -6.72 -5.67 -7.76
C ASP A 115 -5.97 -5.59 -6.44
N ILE A 116 -5.25 -4.49 -6.21
CA ILE A 116 -4.51 -4.25 -4.97
C ILE A 116 -5.49 -3.98 -3.82
N LEU A 117 -6.52 -3.16 -4.03
CA LEU A 117 -7.56 -2.90 -3.03
C LEU A 117 -8.40 -4.15 -2.71
N LEU A 118 -8.71 -4.98 -3.71
CA LEU A 118 -9.43 -6.24 -3.52
C LEU A 118 -8.74 -7.18 -2.54
N LYS A 119 -7.40 -7.18 -2.53
CA LYS A 119 -6.62 -7.94 -1.56
C LYS A 119 -6.76 -7.41 -0.13
N ALA A 120 -7.04 -6.12 0.05
CA ALA A 120 -7.29 -5.52 1.36
C ALA A 120 -8.68 -5.87 1.91
N PHE A 121 -9.69 -6.06 1.05
CA PHE A 121 -11.03 -6.42 1.50
C PHE A 121 -11.11 -7.79 2.19
N LYS A 122 -10.09 -8.66 2.07
CA LYS A 122 -9.96 -9.88 2.89
C LYS A 122 -9.65 -9.60 4.37
N TYR A 123 -9.07 -8.44 4.69
CA TYR A 123 -8.74 -8.02 6.06
C TYR A 123 -9.83 -7.16 6.72
N ILE A 124 -10.72 -6.61 5.89
CA ILE A 124 -11.86 -5.80 6.31
C ILE A 124 -13.11 -6.61 6.80
N PRO A 125 -13.30 -7.94 6.60
CA PRO A 125 -14.60 -8.59 6.88
C PRO A 125 -15.02 -8.67 8.36
N ILE A 126 -14.29 -8.08 9.32
CA ILE A 126 -14.63 -8.19 10.77
C ILE A 126 -14.69 -6.83 11.49
N CYS A 127 -14.30 -5.71 10.88
CA CYS A 127 -14.34 -4.42 11.59
C CYS A 127 -15.72 -3.74 11.57
N LEU A 128 -16.61 -4.11 10.63
CA LEU A 128 -17.95 -3.54 10.54
C LEU A 128 -18.98 -4.20 11.47
N ASP A 129 -18.75 -5.41 11.97
CA ASP A 129 -19.71 -6.09 12.84
C ASP A 129 -19.41 -5.98 14.34
N THR A 130 -18.14 -5.83 14.77
CA THR A 130 -17.81 -5.72 16.22
C THR A 130 -17.35 -4.34 16.66
N HIS A 131 -16.73 -3.53 15.79
CA HIS A 131 -16.24 -2.20 16.17
C HIS A 131 -17.28 -1.07 15.96
N TYR A 132 -18.29 -1.29 15.12
CA TYR A 132 -19.37 -0.32 14.92
C TYR A 132 -20.40 -0.34 16.06
N ILE A 133 -20.69 -1.52 16.62
CA ILE A 133 -21.67 -1.71 17.71
C ILE A 133 -21.12 -1.21 19.06
N LEU A 134 -19.83 -1.35 19.34
CA LEU A 134 -19.25 -0.99 20.65
C LEU A 134 -18.82 0.49 20.78
N ARG A 135 -18.79 1.27 19.69
CA ARG A 135 -18.52 2.72 19.75
C ARG A 135 -19.77 3.59 19.85
N HIS A 136 -20.97 3.00 19.78
CA HIS A 136 -22.26 3.71 19.80
C HIS A 136 -23.28 3.09 20.77
N ALA A 137 -22.83 2.32 21.75
CA ALA A 137 -23.63 1.77 22.84
C ALA A 137 -23.13 2.31 24.20
#